data_AF-A0A1C4SAU2-F1
#
_entry.id   AF-A0A1C4SAU2-F1
#
_cell.length_a   1.000
_cell.length_b   1.000
_cell.length_c   1.000
_cell.angle_alpha   90.00
_cell.angle_beta   90.00
_cell.angle_gamma   90.00
#
_symmetry.space_group_name_H-M   'P 1'
#
loop_
_entity.id
_entity.type
_entity.pdbx_description
1 polymer ?
#
loop_
_entity_poly.entity_id
_entity_poly.type
_entity_poly.pdbx_seq_one_letter_code
_entity_poly.pdbx_strand_id
1 'polypeptide(L)'
;AALGTPHSRPLRQELLDHVLAVERDPAVLDALLTAAADGCRQRHPLLTRELVHRLGLLLGRTPEGATHFDRRVVELAATEPDFARLLRQWLTDGGSWDAVVGPSARRRLDTVA
;
A
#
# COMPACT_ATOMS: atom_id res chain seq x y z
N ALA A 1 9.31 -17.70 -9.53
CA ALA A 1 9.38 -16.38 -10.19
C ALA A 1 10.84 -15.95 -10.29
N ALA A 2 11.28 -15.41 -11.42
CA ALA A 2 12.64 -14.88 -11.56
C ALA A 2 12.80 -13.65 -10.64
N LEU A 3 13.81 -13.66 -9.77
CA LEU A 3 14.11 -12.53 -8.91
C LEU A 3 14.64 -11.38 -9.77
N GLY A 4 13.92 -10.26 -9.81
CA GLY A 4 14.36 -9.07 -10.54
C GLY A 4 15.72 -8.59 -10.02
N THR A 5 16.71 -8.48 -10.89
CA THR A 5 18.06 -8.01 -10.50
C THR A 5 18.04 -6.51 -10.20
N PRO A 6 19.02 -5.95 -9.46
CA PRO A 6 19.11 -4.51 -9.21
C PRO A 6 19.11 -3.67 -10.50
N HIS A 7 19.67 -4.19 -11.60
CA HIS A 7 19.68 -3.54 -12.91
C HIS A 7 18.28 -3.30 -13.50
N SER A 8 17.29 -4.11 -13.12
CA SER A 8 15.89 -3.95 -13.56
C SER A 8 15.11 -2.87 -12.81
N ARG A 9 15.68 -2.27 -11.75
CA ARG A 9 14.94 -1.33 -10.88
C ARG A 9 14.36 -0.13 -11.62
N PRO A 10 15.09 0.57 -12.52
CA PRO A 10 14.53 1.71 -13.26
C PRO A 10 13.34 1.31 -14.14
N LEU A 11 13.51 0.26 -14.95
CA LEU A 11 12.43 -0.24 -15.82
C LEU A 11 11.19 -0.68 -15.03
N ARG A 12 11.37 -1.34 -13.87
CA ARG A 12 10.24 -1.73 -13.02
C ARG A 12 9.54 -0.51 -12.42
N GLN A 13 10.25 0.58 -12.15
CA GLN A 13 9.64 1.82 -11.70
C GLN A 13 8.83 2.46 -12.83
N GLU A 14 9.37 2.55 -14.05
CA GLU A 14 8.64 3.06 -15.22
C GLU A 14 7.38 2.25 -15.52
N LEU A 15 7.48 0.93 -15.47
CA LEU A 15 6.32 0.04 -15.64
C LEU A 15 5.29 0.23 -14.53
N LEU A 16 5.73 0.35 -13.27
CA LEU A 16 4.83 0.62 -12.15
C LEU A 16 4.11 1.96 -12.33
N ASP A 17 4.83 3.01 -12.72
CA ASP A 17 4.24 4.32 -12.97
C ASP A 17 3.24 4.28 -14.13
N HIS A 18 3.56 3.55 -15.21
CA HIS A 18 2.63 3.32 -16.32
C HIS A 18 1.36 2.58 -15.88
N VAL A 19 1.51 1.47 -15.13
CA VAL A 19 0.37 0.71 -14.61
C VAL A 19 -0.49 1.59 -13.73
N LEU A 20 0.08 2.34 -12.78
CA LEU A 20 -0.69 3.22 -11.90
C LEU A 20 -1.42 4.34 -12.66
N ALA A 21 -0.88 4.77 -13.81
CA ALA A 21 -1.52 5.77 -14.66
C ALA A 21 -2.79 5.23 -15.34
N VAL A 22 -2.82 3.97 -15.76
CA VAL A 22 -3.91 3.41 -16.59
C VAL A 22 -4.83 2.43 -15.87
N GLU A 23 -4.33 1.70 -14.87
CA GLU A 23 -5.01 0.55 -14.27
C GLU A 23 -6.09 0.97 -13.26
N ARG A 24 -7.29 0.40 -13.43
CA ARG A 24 -8.52 0.68 -12.67
C ARG A 24 -9.14 -0.60 -12.10
N ASP A 25 -8.66 -1.78 -12.50
CA ASP A 25 -9.11 -3.06 -11.95
C ASP A 25 -8.69 -3.19 -10.47
N PRO A 26 -9.66 -3.30 -9.53
CA PRO A 26 -9.36 -3.44 -8.11
C PRO A 26 -8.48 -4.65 -7.79
N ALA A 27 -8.55 -5.75 -8.55
CA ALA A 27 -7.75 -6.94 -8.32
C ALA A 27 -6.27 -6.70 -8.64
N VAL A 28 -5.97 -5.92 -9.68
CA VAL A 28 -4.59 -5.55 -10.02
C VAL A 28 -4.03 -4.58 -8.98
N LEU A 29 -4.83 -3.61 -8.55
CA LEU A 29 -4.43 -2.66 -7.49
C LEU A 29 -4.20 -3.38 -6.15
N ASP A 30 -4.99 -4.40 -5.82
CA ASP A 30 -4.80 -5.26 -4.67
C ASP A 30 -3.49 -6.07 -4.73
N ALA A 31 -3.20 -6.65 -5.90
CA ALA A 31 -1.97 -7.38 -6.12
C ALA A 31 -0.74 -6.47 -5.94
N LEU A 32 -0.81 -5.22 -6.43
CA LEU A 32 0.23 -4.21 -6.21
C LEU A 32 0.37 -3.82 -4.73
N LEU A 33 -0.74 -3.70 -4.01
CA LEU A 33 -0.73 -3.41 -2.57
C LEU A 33 -0.07 -4.54 -1.78
N THR A 34 -0.40 -5.79 -2.12
CA THR A 34 0.22 -6.98 -1.54
C THR A 34 1.72 -7.00 -1.81
N ALA A 35 2.14 -6.78 -3.06
CA ALA A 35 3.56 -6.70 -3.41
C ALA A 35 4.30 -5.53 -2.73
N ALA A 36 3.60 -4.43 -2.41
CA ALA A 36 4.15 -3.32 -1.66
C ALA A 36 4.42 -3.70 -0.20
N ALA A 37 3.49 -4.43 0.44
CA ALA A 37 3.65 -4.94 1.80
C ALA A 37 4.76 -5.99 1.88
N ASP A 38 4.72 -7.03 1.03
CA ASP A 38 5.72 -8.11 1.02
C ASP A 38 7.15 -7.56 0.77
N GLY A 39 7.26 -6.56 -0.11
CA GLY A 39 8.53 -5.95 -0.48
C GLY A 39 8.99 -4.82 0.45
N CYS A 40 8.24 -4.48 1.50
CA CYS A 40 8.46 -3.24 2.25
C CYS A 40 9.84 -3.16 2.92
N ARG A 41 10.45 -4.30 3.27
CA ARG A 41 11.79 -4.39 3.88
C ARG A 41 12.93 -4.07 2.91
N GLN A 42 12.69 -4.26 1.61
CA GLN A 42 13.70 -4.14 0.56
C GLN A 42 13.58 -2.81 -0.21
N ARG A 43 12.46 -2.09 -0.03
CA ARG A 43 12.17 -0.80 -0.65
C ARG A 43 12.38 0.32 0.37
N HIS A 44 12.81 1.49 -0.11
CA HIS A 44 12.93 2.67 0.75
C HIS A 44 11.57 3.02 1.39
N PRO A 45 11.49 3.32 2.70
CA PRO A 45 10.22 3.56 3.40
C PRO A 45 9.32 4.61 2.74
N LEU A 46 9.90 5.70 2.22
CA LEU A 46 9.14 6.74 1.52
C LEU A 46 8.54 6.26 0.19
N LEU A 47 9.23 5.39 -0.54
CA LEU A 47 8.71 4.82 -1.79
C LEU A 47 7.56 3.85 -1.51
N THR A 48 7.66 3.08 -0.43
CA THR A 48 6.55 2.22 0.03
C THR A 48 5.36 3.09 0.46
N ARG A 49 5.62 4.19 1.19
CA ARG A 49 4.60 5.16 1.61
C ARG A 49 3.83 5.73 0.42
N GLU A 50 4.54 6.24 -0.58
CA GLU A 50 3.98 6.85 -1.77
C GLU A 50 3.15 5.84 -2.59
N LEU A 51 3.66 4.62 -2.79
CA LEU A 51 2.95 3.58 -3.51
C LEU A 51 1.62 3.21 -2.83
N VAL A 52 1.64 2.98 -1.52
CA VAL A 52 0.45 2.62 -0.75
C VAL A 52 -0.57 3.77 -0.77
N HIS A 53 -0.11 5.00 -0.63
CA HIS A 53 -0.96 6.19 -0.71
C HIS A 53 -1.63 6.32 -2.08
N ARG A 54 -0.87 6.18 -3.17
CA ARG A 54 -1.39 6.24 -4.54
C ARG A 54 -2.40 5.11 -4.83
N LEU A 55 -2.13 3.89 -4.37
CA LEU A 55 -3.08 2.76 -4.47
C LEU A 55 -4.37 3.03 -3.69
N GLY A 56 -4.24 3.60 -2.49
CA GLY A 56 -5.38 4.03 -1.69
C GLY A 56 -6.25 5.08 -2.37
N LEU A 57 -5.64 6.08 -3.01
CA LEU A 57 -6.37 7.08 -3.81
C LEU A 57 -7.06 6.47 -5.03
N LEU A 58 -6.44 5.49 -5.69
CA LEU A 58 -7.02 4.82 -6.85
C LEU A 58 -8.23 3.96 -6.48
N LEU A 59 -8.09 3.14 -5.42
CA LEU A 59 -9.17 2.29 -4.91
C LEU A 59 -10.29 3.12 -4.26
N GLY A 60 -9.94 4.22 -3.60
CA GLY A 60 -10.88 5.14 -2.95
C GLY A 60 -11.79 5.93 -3.90
N ARG A 61 -11.65 5.76 -5.22
CA ARG A 61 -12.56 6.37 -6.22
C ARG A 61 -13.98 5.79 -6.19
N THR A 62 -14.15 4.63 -5.56
CA THR A 62 -15.44 3.96 -5.37
C THR A 62 -15.60 3.57 -3.90
N PRO A 63 -16.83 3.58 -3.33
CA PRO A 63 -17.07 3.13 -1.97
C PRO A 63 -16.63 1.68 -1.72
N GLU A 64 -16.85 0.81 -2.71
CA GLU A 64 -16.45 -0.60 -2.67
C GLU A 64 -14.94 -0.74 -2.63
N GLY A 65 -14.23 0.03 -3.46
CA GLY A 65 -12.77 0.05 -3.50
C GLY A 65 -12.15 0.63 -2.22
N ALA A 66 -12.75 1.67 -1.63
CA ALA A 66 -12.32 2.19 -0.33
C ALA A 66 -12.45 1.14 0.79
N THR A 67 -13.60 0.45 0.85
CA THR A 67 -13.84 -0.64 1.79
C THR A 67 -12.86 -1.79 1.58
N HIS A 68 -12.59 -2.12 0.32
CA HIS A 68 -11.62 -3.15 -0.06
C HIS A 68 -10.21 -2.80 0.42
N PHE A 69 -9.75 -1.57 0.14
CA PHE A 69 -8.44 -1.08 0.56
C PHE A 69 -8.27 -1.14 2.08
N ASP A 70 -9.25 -0.62 2.84
CA ASP A 70 -9.23 -0.64 4.30
C ASP A 70 -9.07 -2.06 4.86
N ARG A 71 -9.89 -2.99 4.36
CA ARG A 71 -9.82 -4.40 4.77
C ARG A 71 -8.46 -5.00 4.44
N ARG A 72 -7.95 -4.75 3.23
CA ARG A 72 -6.68 -5.34 2.80
C ARG A 72 -5.49 -4.81 3.58
N VAL A 73 -5.42 -3.51 3.83
CA VAL A 73 -4.36 -2.90 4.64
C VAL A 73 -4.31 -3.53 6.04
N VAL A 74 -5.48 -3.79 6.63
CA VAL A 74 -5.59 -4.49 7.92
C VAL A 74 -5.09 -5.93 7.85
N GLU A 75 -5.45 -6.68 6.82
CA GLU A 75 -4.99 -8.06 6.61
C GLU A 75 -3.47 -8.13 6.41
N LEU A 76 -2.91 -7.22 5.61
CA LEU A 76 -1.48 -7.12 5.36
C LEU A 76 -0.72 -6.69 6.61
N ALA A 77 -1.24 -5.73 7.39
CA ALA A 77 -0.63 -5.35 8.67
C ALA A 77 -0.61 -6.50 9.68
N ALA A 78 -1.60 -7.41 9.64
CA ALA A 78 -1.64 -8.58 10.51
C ALA A 78 -0.64 -9.67 10.10
N THR A 79 -0.25 -9.72 8.83
CA THR A 79 0.63 -10.75 8.26
C THR A 79 2.08 -10.26 8.10
N GLU A 80 2.29 -8.96 7.93
CA GLU A 80 3.60 -8.34 7.74
C GLU A 80 3.92 -7.29 8.83
N PRO A 81 4.66 -7.66 9.89
CA PRO A 81 4.94 -6.78 11.04
C PRO A 81 5.71 -5.50 10.68
N ASP A 82 6.62 -5.58 9.70
CA ASP A 82 7.37 -4.40 9.24
C ASP A 82 6.47 -3.41 8.51
N PHE A 83 5.50 -3.91 7.74
CA PHE A 83 4.50 -3.08 7.08
C PHE A 83 3.58 -2.41 8.13
N ALA A 84 3.17 -3.15 9.17
CA ALA A 84 2.40 -2.59 10.28
C ALA A 84 3.15 -1.46 11.01
N ARG A 85 4.46 -1.63 11.24
CA ARG A 85 5.30 -0.58 11.85
C ARG A 85 5.36 0.67 10.98
N LEU A 86 5.50 0.53 9.66
CA LEU A 86 5.47 1.65 8.72
C LEU A 86 4.12 2.38 8.74
N LEU A 87 3.01 1.64 8.68
CA LEU A 87 1.66 2.23 8.76
C LEU A 87 1.46 3.04 10.04
N ARG A 88 1.86 2.48 11.20
CA ARG A 88 1.78 3.19 12.48
C ARG A 88 2.59 4.48 12.45
N GLN A 89 3.83 4.41 11.99
CA GLN A 89 4.68 5.59 11.85
C GLN A 89 4.01 6.66 10.98
N TRP A 90 3.47 6.28 9.82
CA TRP A 90 2.84 7.24 8.92
C TRP A 90 1.58 7.89 9.50
N LEU A 91 0.81 7.17 10.31
CA LEU A 91 -0.36 7.71 11.01
C LEU A 91 0.05 8.66 12.15
N THR A 92 1.12 8.34 12.88
CA THR A 92 1.67 9.22 13.93
C THR A 92 2.29 10.49 13.35
N ASP A 93 2.99 10.40 12.21
CA ASP A 93 3.62 11.53 11.53
C ASP A 93 2.58 12.49 10.89
N GLY A 94 1.31 12.07 10.83
CA GLY A 94 0.22 12.84 10.22
C GLY A 94 0.30 12.93 8.69
N GLY A 95 -0.64 13.70 8.11
CA GLY A 95 -0.71 14.00 6.67
C GLY A 95 -1.91 13.40 5.96
N SER A 96 -1.83 13.30 4.63
CA SER A 96 -2.90 12.92 3.67
C SER A 96 -3.43 11.47 3.76
N TRP A 97 -3.43 10.88 4.96
CA TRP A 97 -3.98 9.55 5.23
C TRP A 97 -5.46 9.58 5.62
N ASP A 98 -6.01 10.76 5.93
CA ASP A 98 -7.43 10.95 6.25
C ASP A 98 -8.37 10.58 5.10
N ALA A 99 -7.94 10.73 3.85
CA ALA A 99 -8.70 10.35 2.67
C ALA A 99 -8.53 8.88 2.27
N VAL A 100 -7.57 8.17 2.86
CA VAL A 100 -7.07 6.87 2.37
C VAL A 100 -7.29 5.75 3.38
N VAL A 101 -7.23 6.03 4.68
CA VAL A 101 -7.39 5.03 5.74
C VAL A 101 -8.67 5.34 6.51
N GLY A 102 -9.70 4.54 6.24
CA GLY A 102 -11.00 4.69 6.88
C GLY A 102 -11.03 4.26 8.35
N PRO A 103 -12.16 4.47 9.04
CA PRO A 103 -12.25 4.36 10.50
C PRO A 103 -11.93 2.97 11.05
N SER A 104 -12.14 1.92 10.25
CA SER A 104 -11.92 0.53 10.67
C SER A 104 -10.44 0.17 10.73
N ALA A 105 -9.63 0.64 9.79
CA ALA A 105 -8.19 0.41 9.79
C ALA A 105 -7.49 1.11 10.97
N ARG A 106 -7.96 2.31 11.35
CA ARG A 106 -7.49 3.04 12.54
C ARG A 106 -7.71 2.25 13.83
N ARG A 107 -8.95 1.81 14.08
CA ARG A 107 -9.31 1.04 15.28
C ARG A 107 -8.46 -0.23 15.44
N ARG A 108 -8.16 -0.92 14.33
CA ARG A 108 -7.34 -2.14 14.38
C ARG A 108 -5.88 -1.82 14.71
N LEU A 109 -5.30 -0.78 14.10
CA LEU A 109 -3.92 -0.38 14.38
C LEU A 109 -3.71 0.08 15.83
N ASP A 110 -4.73 0.67 16.46
CA ASP A 110 -4.72 0.98 17.90
C ASP A 110 -4.77 -0.27 18.79
N THR A 111 -5.29 -1.40 18.28
CA THR A 111 -5.52 -2.63 19.05
C THR A 111 -4.33 -3.61 18.99
N VAL A 112 -3.48 -3.55 17.96
CA VAL A 112 -2.27 -4.39 17.86
C VAL A 112 -1.08 -3.75 18.60
N ALA A 113 -1.37 -3.11 19.73
CA ALA A 113 -0.39 -2.52 20.66
C ALA A 113 0.13 -3.60 21.62
#